data_AF-A0A1M3LIF9-F1
#
_entry.id   AF-A0A1M3LIF9-F1
#
_cell.length_a   1.000
_cell.length_b   1.000
_cell.length_c   1.000
_cell.angle_alpha   90.00
_cell.angle_beta   90.00
_cell.angle_gamma   90.00
#
_symmetry.space_group_name_H-M   'P 1'
#
loop_
_entity.id
_entity.type
_entity.pdbx_description
1 polymer ?
#
loop_
_entity_poly.entity_id
_entity_poly.type
_entity_poly.pdbx_seq_one_letter_code
_entity_poly.pdbx_strand_id
1 'polypeptide(L)'
;MTDTDRLLAEIEELRQENAALRAEIEELRFEADLDACHAAGLSAQLRAIIAEGDACSNKAAHPLLERAPYVNDRTGEAMTKTRSYPLYRQAFDAEAAECGIEQPEKHRA
;
A
#
# COMPACT_ATOMS: atom_id res chain seq x y z
N MET A 1 5.88 -45.05 -29.20
CA MET A 1 5.12 -44.26 -28.20
C MET A 1 3.67 -44.32 -28.64
N THR A 2 2.80 -44.87 -27.81
CA THR A 2 1.36 -44.96 -28.13
C THR A 2 0.68 -43.62 -27.85
N ASP A 3 -0.50 -43.38 -28.44
CA ASP A 3 -1.30 -42.19 -28.12
C ASP A 3 -1.63 -42.12 -26.63
N THR A 4 -1.80 -43.27 -25.97
CA THR A 4 -1.99 -43.36 -24.52
C THR A 4 -0.76 -42.87 -23.76
N ASP A 5 0.46 -43.22 -24.18
CA ASP A 5 1.69 -42.74 -23.54
C ASP A 5 1.84 -41.22 -23.67
N ARG A 6 1.46 -40.66 -24.83
CA ARG A 6 1.49 -39.20 -25.07
C ARG A 6 0.49 -38.47 -24.18
N LEU A 7 -0.74 -38.97 -24.08
CA LEU A 7 -1.78 -38.38 -23.23
C LEU A 7 -1.42 -38.47 -21.74
N LEU A 8 -0.77 -39.55 -21.30
CA LEU A 8 -0.30 -39.68 -19.92
C LEU A 8 0.81 -38.69 -19.60
N ALA A 9 1.73 -38.43 -20.53
CA ALA A 9 2.77 -37.42 -20.37
C ALA A 9 2.18 -36.00 -20.29
N GLU A 10 1.21 -35.68 -21.14
CA GLU A 10 0.53 -34.38 -21.15
C GLU A 10 -0.29 -34.15 -19.87
N ILE A 11 -0.97 -35.19 -19.36
CA ILE A 11 -1.67 -35.11 -18.06
C ILE A 11 -0.67 -34.84 -16.92
N GLU A 12 0.50 -35.45 -16.95
CA GLU A 12 1.51 -35.27 -15.92
C GLU A 12 2.12 -33.85 -15.97
N GLU A 13 2.39 -33.34 -17.16
CA GLU A 13 2.83 -31.95 -17.37
C GLU A 13 1.78 -30.95 -16.85
N LEU A 14 0.51 -31.13 -17.23
CA LEU A 14 -0.58 -30.28 -16.74
C LEU A 14 -0.75 -30.36 -15.22
N ARG A 15 -0.49 -31.51 -14.59
CA ARG A 15 -0.52 -31.64 -13.12
C ARG A 15 0.61 -30.86 -12.47
N GLN A 16 1.80 -30.91 -13.04
CA GLN A 16 2.95 -30.15 -12.55
C GLN A 16 2.72 -28.65 -12.68
N GLU A 17 2.22 -28.20 -13.83
CA GLU A 17 1.84 -26.79 -14.04
C GLU A 17 0.74 -26.36 -13.06
N ASN A 18 -0.30 -27.18 -12.86
CA ASN A 18 -1.36 -26.85 -11.90
C ASN A 18 -0.83 -26.75 -10.46
N ALA A 19 0.11 -27.60 -10.08
CA ALA A 19 0.76 -27.53 -8.76
C ALA A 19 1.61 -26.26 -8.61
N ALA A 20 2.36 -25.88 -9.64
CA ALA A 20 3.16 -24.66 -9.65
C ALA A 20 2.28 -23.41 -9.54
N LEU A 21 1.22 -23.31 -10.35
CA LEU A 21 0.28 -22.19 -10.30
C LEU A 21 -0.44 -22.09 -8.94
N ARG A 22 -0.74 -23.21 -8.28
CA ARG A 22 -1.31 -23.19 -6.93
C ARG A 22 -0.34 -22.63 -5.91
N ALA A 23 0.95 -22.96 -6.01
CA ALA A 23 1.97 -22.42 -5.13
C ALA A 23 2.15 -20.92 -5.35
N GLU A 24 2.19 -20.46 -6.60
CA GLU A 24 2.27 -19.03 -6.94
C GLU A 24 1.05 -18.25 -6.42
N ILE A 25 -0.16 -18.82 -6.54
CA ILE A 25 -1.37 -18.21 -5.96
C ILE A 25 -1.27 -18.10 -4.43
N GLU A 26 -0.69 -19.09 -3.76
CA GLU A 26 -0.52 -19.08 -2.31
C GLU A 26 0.49 -18.01 -1.87
N GLU A 27 1.59 -17.86 -2.60
CA GLU A 27 2.59 -16.82 -2.40
C GLU A 27 1.99 -15.41 -2.60
N LEU A 28 1.30 -15.18 -3.71
CA LEU A 28 0.65 -13.89 -3.99
C LEU A 28 -0.43 -13.54 -2.93
N ARG A 29 -1.13 -14.54 -2.40
CA ARG A 29 -2.08 -14.33 -1.29
C ARG A 29 -1.37 -13.91 -0.02
N PHE A 30 -0.24 -14.55 0.29
CA PHE A 30 0.56 -14.20 1.46
C PHE A 30 1.11 -12.77 1.36
N GLU A 31 1.61 -12.37 0.19
CA GLU A 31 2.06 -11.00 -0.07
C GLU A 31 0.91 -9.99 0.10
N ALA A 32 -0.26 -10.27 -0.48
CA ALA A 32 -1.43 -9.40 -0.34
C ALA A 32 -1.89 -9.26 1.12
N ASP A 33 -1.80 -10.32 1.93
CA ASP A 33 -2.12 -10.29 3.36
C ASP A 33 -1.09 -9.44 4.15
N LEU A 34 0.19 -9.48 3.79
CA LEU A 34 1.23 -8.64 4.39
C LEU A 34 0.99 -7.15 4.10
N ASP A 35 0.71 -6.81 2.84
CA ASP A 35 0.40 -5.44 2.44
C ASP A 35 -0.85 -4.92 3.18
N ALA A 36 -1.88 -5.76 3.31
CA ALA A 36 -3.07 -5.42 4.08
C ALA A 36 -2.74 -5.15 5.55
N CYS A 37 -1.83 -5.92 6.16
CA CYS A 37 -1.35 -5.69 7.53
C CYS A 37 -0.60 -4.36 7.66
N HIS A 38 0.29 -4.02 6.73
CA HIS A 38 1.01 -2.75 6.71
C HIS A 38 0.05 -1.55 6.59
N ALA A 39 -0.89 -1.61 5.64
CA ALA A 39 -1.90 -0.58 5.46
C ALA A 39 -2.78 -0.38 6.71
N ALA A 40 -3.15 -1.49 7.38
CA ALA A 40 -3.87 -1.44 8.65
C ALA A 40 -3.04 -0.79 9.76
N GLY A 41 -1.73 -1.09 9.85
CA GLY A 41 -0.79 -0.49 10.79
C GLY A 41 -0.68 1.02 10.62
N LEU A 42 -0.46 1.50 9.39
CA LEU A 42 -0.42 2.92 9.07
C LEU A 42 -1.75 3.62 9.39
N SER A 43 -2.87 2.98 9.07
CA SER A 43 -4.21 3.50 9.41
C SER A 43 -4.42 3.64 10.92
N ALA A 44 -3.93 2.69 11.72
CA ALA A 44 -4.00 2.76 13.17
C ALA A 44 -3.13 3.90 13.74
N GLN A 45 -1.91 4.06 13.22
CA GLN A 45 -1.02 5.18 13.61
C GLN A 45 -1.65 6.53 13.28
N LEU A 46 -2.28 6.67 12.11
CA LEU A 46 -3.00 7.89 11.74
C LEU A 46 -4.13 8.21 12.71
N ARG A 47 -4.95 7.21 13.08
CA ARG A 47 -6.01 7.39 14.06
C ARG A 47 -5.47 7.82 15.41
N ALA A 48 -4.32 7.29 15.83
CA ALA A 48 -3.66 7.68 17.07
C ALA A 48 -3.21 9.15 17.03
N ILE A 49 -2.55 9.58 15.95
CA ILE A 49 -2.11 10.98 15.77
C ILE A 49 -3.31 11.94 15.73
N ILE A 50 -4.40 11.56 15.07
CA ILE A 50 -5.63 12.38 15.03
C ILE A 50 -6.22 12.49 16.44
N ALA A 51 -6.35 11.37 17.16
CA ALA A 51 -6.89 11.37 18.52
C ALA A 51 -6.02 12.19 19.49
N GLU A 52 -4.70 12.06 19.40
CA GLU A 52 -3.74 12.89 20.14
C GLU A 52 -3.93 14.37 19.81
N GLY A 53 -4.13 14.69 18.54
CA GLY A 53 -4.36 16.06 18.10
C GLY A 53 -5.70 16.65 18.52
N ASP A 54 -6.75 15.85 18.60
CA ASP A 54 -8.04 16.27 19.13
C ASP A 54 -7.99 16.47 20.64
N ALA A 55 -7.19 15.67 21.35
CA ALA A 55 -6.94 15.83 22.79
C ALA A 55 -5.97 16.98 23.11
N CYS A 56 -5.23 17.49 22.12
CA CYS A 56 -4.23 18.54 22.32
C CYS A 56 -4.88 19.91 22.57
N SER A 57 -4.76 20.40 23.81
CA SER A 57 -5.30 21.70 24.23
C SER A 57 -4.66 22.90 23.53
N ASN A 58 -3.43 22.75 23.03
CA ASN A 58 -2.75 23.75 22.22
C ASN A 58 -2.13 23.09 20.98
N LYS A 59 -2.90 23.01 19.89
CA LYS A 59 -2.47 22.42 18.61
C LYS A 59 -1.21 23.06 18.02
N ALA A 60 -0.92 24.33 18.36
CA ALA A 60 0.31 25.01 17.94
C ALA A 60 1.55 24.53 18.71
N ALA A 61 1.39 23.86 19.86
CA ALA A 61 2.49 23.28 20.62
C ALA A 61 2.94 21.91 20.08
N HIS A 62 2.08 21.20 19.34
CA HIS A 62 2.44 19.92 18.73
C HIS A 62 2.94 20.15 17.29
N PRO A 63 4.25 19.98 17.00
CA PRO A 63 4.84 20.41 15.73
C PRO A 63 4.20 19.82 14.48
N LEU A 64 3.68 18.59 14.56
CA LEU A 64 3.02 17.91 13.44
C LEU A 64 1.57 18.37 13.20
N LEU A 65 0.94 19.01 14.18
CA LEU A 65 -0.46 19.43 14.13
C LEU A 65 -0.61 20.93 13.85
N GLU A 66 0.50 21.66 13.83
CA GLU A 66 0.56 23.04 13.36
C GLU A 66 -0.06 23.13 11.95
N ARG A 67 -0.99 24.07 11.77
CA ARG A 67 -1.64 24.35 10.49
C ARG A 67 -0.76 25.30 9.70
N ALA A 68 -0.23 24.82 8.57
CA ALA A 68 0.68 25.58 7.72
C ALA A 68 0.11 25.73 6.29
N PRO A 69 0.52 26.77 5.54
CA PRO A 69 0.29 26.85 4.11
C PRO A 69 0.89 25.63 3.41
N TYR A 70 0.12 25.03 2.51
CA TYR A 70 0.51 23.91 1.68
C TYR A 70 -0.03 24.13 0.27
N VAL A 71 0.78 23.82 -0.73
CA VAL A 71 0.36 23.85 -2.13
C VAL A 71 0.19 22.42 -2.57
N ASN A 72 -0.99 22.07 -3.09
CA ASN A 72 -1.25 20.72 -3.56
C ASN A 72 -0.37 20.39 -4.77
N ASP A 73 0.48 19.38 -4.63
CA ASP A 73 1.45 18.98 -5.66
C ASP A 73 0.78 18.59 -7.00
N ARG A 74 -0.47 18.13 -6.97
CA ARG A 74 -1.24 17.70 -8.15
C ARG A 74 -2.03 18.83 -8.79
N THR A 75 -2.72 19.63 -7.99
CA THR A 75 -3.65 20.67 -8.51
C THR A 75 -3.06 22.06 -8.53
N GLY A 76 -1.94 22.30 -7.84
CA GLY A 76 -1.35 23.62 -7.64
C GLY A 76 -2.17 24.53 -6.70
N GLU A 77 -3.25 24.02 -6.11
CA GLU A 77 -4.14 24.81 -5.26
C GLU A 77 -3.49 25.08 -3.89
N ALA A 78 -3.50 26.35 -3.48
CA ALA A 78 -3.08 26.75 -2.15
C ALA A 78 -4.15 26.39 -1.12
N MET A 79 -3.74 25.70 -0.07
CA MET A 79 -4.61 25.25 1.02
C MET A 79 -3.89 25.29 2.36
N THR A 80 -4.63 25.12 3.44
CA THR A 80 -4.05 24.95 4.77
C THR A 80 -4.16 23.49 5.17
N LYS A 81 -3.04 22.87 5.53
CA LYS A 81 -2.93 21.49 6.01
C LYS A 81 -2.11 21.44 7.29
N THR A 82 -2.18 20.32 8.02
CA THR A 82 -1.27 20.09 9.14
C THR A 82 0.14 19.78 8.61
N ARG A 83 1.18 20.07 9.38
CA ARG A 83 2.57 19.74 9.00
C ARG A 83 2.82 18.24 8.85
N SER A 84 1.98 17.38 9.41
CA SER A 84 1.97 15.93 9.16
C SER A 84 1.54 15.54 7.74
N TYR A 85 0.79 16.40 7.03
CA TYR A 85 0.18 16.03 5.75
C TYR A 85 1.19 15.70 4.63
N PRO A 86 2.29 16.45 4.43
CA PRO A 86 3.32 16.08 3.47
C PRO A 86 4.04 14.77 3.82
N LEU A 87 4.27 14.50 5.11
CA LEU A 87 4.92 13.28 5.57
C LEU A 87 4.08 12.05 5.25
N TYR A 88 2.76 12.14 5.41
CA TYR A 88 1.83 11.09 4.99
C TYR A 88 1.93 10.80 3.49
N ARG A 89 1.97 11.84 2.65
CA ARG A 89 2.06 11.66 1.19
C ARG A 89 3.36 10.97 0.80
N GLN A 90 4.48 11.35 1.41
CA GLN A 90 5.78 10.71 1.21
C GLN A 90 5.78 9.23 1.64
N ALA A 91 5.17 8.92 2.79
CA ALA A 91 5.03 7.53 3.24
C ALA A 91 4.18 6.71 2.26
N PHE A 92 3.05 7.25 1.79
CA PHE A 92 2.24 6.61 0.77
C PHE A 92 3.04 6.34 -0.52
N ASP A 93 3.86 7.28 -0.98
CA ASP A 93 4.67 7.09 -2.18
C ASP A 93 5.69 5.99 -2.03
N ALA A 94 6.36 5.93 -0.88
CA ALA A 94 7.37 4.92 -0.60
C ALA A 94 6.75 3.52 -0.64
N GLU A 95 5.63 3.32 0.06
CA GLU A 95 4.90 2.06 0.07
C GLU A 95 4.41 1.68 -1.33
N ALA A 96 3.79 2.63 -2.05
CA ALA A 96 3.28 2.37 -3.39
C ALA A 96 4.40 2.06 -4.40
N ALA A 97 5.57 2.70 -4.27
CA ALA A 97 6.74 2.40 -5.08
C ALA A 97 7.31 1.01 -4.76
N GLU A 98 7.33 0.59 -3.49
CA GLU A 98 7.69 -0.77 -3.08
C GLU A 98 6.74 -1.82 -3.67
N CYS A 99 5.45 -1.50 -3.79
CA CYS A 99 4.46 -2.32 -4.50
C CYS A 99 4.54 -2.24 -6.04
N GLY A 100 5.56 -1.58 -6.60
CA GLY A 100 5.77 -1.50 -8.05
C GLY A 100 4.88 -0.48 -8.80
N ILE A 101 4.26 0.47 -8.10
CA ILE A 101 3.50 1.55 -8.73
C ILE A 101 4.48 2.64 -9.18
N GLU A 102 4.65 2.81 -10.50
CA GLU A 102 5.63 3.74 -11.06
C GLU A 102 5.38 5.22 -10.74
N GLN A 103 4.12 5.62 -10.48
CA GLN A 103 3.71 7.03 -10.34
C GLN A 103 2.68 7.21 -9.20
N PRO A 104 3.07 6.90 -7.95
CA PRO A 104 2.17 6.89 -6.81
C PRO A 104 1.51 8.26 -6.55
N GLU A 105 2.18 9.36 -6.91
CA GLU A 105 1.67 10.72 -6.79
C GLU A 105 0.36 10.96 -7.53
N LYS A 106 0.11 10.21 -8.61
CA LYS A 106 -1.12 10.31 -9.41
C LYS A 106 -2.32 9.64 -8.74
N HIS A 107 -2.07 8.76 -7.77
CA HIS A 107 -3.08 7.99 -7.05
C HIS A 107 -3.45 8.59 -5.69
N ARG A 108 -2.71 9.61 -5.23
CA ARG A 108 -3.02 10.30 -3.98
C ARG A 108 -4.35 11.08 -4.10
N ALA A 109 -5.24 10.94 -3.13
CA ALA A 109 -6.41 11.81 -2.98
C ALA A 109 -6.00 13.27 -2.71
#